data_AF-A0A1M8A709-F1
#
_entry.id   AF-A0A1M8A709-F1
#
_cell.length_a   1.000
_cell.length_b   1.000
_cell.length_c   1.000
_cell.angle_alpha   90.00
_cell.angle_beta   90.00
_cell.angle_gamma   90.00
#
_symmetry.space_group_name_H-M   'P 1'
#
loop_
_entity.id
_entity.type
_entity.pdbx_description
1 polymer ?
#
loop_
_entity_poly.entity_id
_entity_poly.type
_entity_poly.pdbx_seq_one_letter_code
_entity_poly.pdbx_strand_id
1 'polypeptide(L)'
;MGFNCMLGNCLLTAFPVFSQIQENYALKSTEGLSIWFILIWLGGDAFNLLGGLLQGVLLTMINLALYYCICDLVLIWQWWYYGKYYKDGQPLVQENSEAVTESTPLVSNQTSSVYIISHIPVRLAEKFEDLLDYLTPHQVAFIKYVFTTLFVIIVGVVAYFAADTYTTSISAAKMLWTFKNSTQQVWHLRWDAQLLGWLSAVLYLTSRIPQIFKNRHTKCAGLSLALFIFALAGNATYVLSILLKDMSWPYLVENMSWIMGSVGTIFLDFIVLYQFIKYAPERRRIESNYPHHL
;
A
#
# COMPACT_ATOMS: atom_id res chain seq x y z
N MET A 1 -12.48 -13.64 20.31
CA MET A 1 -13.29 -12.95 19.27
C MET A 1 -12.49 -11.88 18.51
N GLY A 2 -11.60 -11.11 19.16
CA GLY A 2 -10.81 -10.05 18.49
C GLY A 2 -9.73 -10.52 17.49
N PHE A 3 -9.12 -11.70 17.69
CA PHE A 3 -7.99 -12.16 16.87
C PHE A 3 -8.37 -12.50 15.41
N ASN A 4 -9.49 -13.21 15.21
CA ASN A 4 -9.98 -13.55 13.86
C ASN A 4 -10.53 -12.33 13.10
N CYS A 5 -11.02 -11.32 13.82
CA CYS A 5 -11.48 -10.06 13.23
C CYS A 5 -10.30 -9.17 12.78
N MET A 6 -9.17 -9.19 13.53
CA MET A 6 -7.95 -8.46 13.16
C MET A 6 -7.19 -9.09 11.98
N LEU A 7 -7.09 -10.42 11.90
CA LEU A 7 -6.49 -11.09 10.73
C LEU A 7 -7.30 -10.80 9.44
N GLY A 8 -8.63 -10.80 9.53
CA GLY A 8 -9.51 -10.39 8.43
C GLY A 8 -9.28 -8.93 8.00
N ASN A 9 -9.07 -8.01 8.95
CA ASN A 9 -8.76 -6.62 8.64
C ASN A 9 -7.36 -6.46 8.02
N CYS A 10 -6.32 -7.14 8.52
CA CYS A 10 -4.99 -7.11 7.92
C CYS A 10 -4.98 -7.59 6.46
N LEU A 11 -5.81 -8.57 6.12
CA LEU A 11 -5.94 -9.10 4.76
C LEU A 11 -6.67 -8.13 3.83
N LEU A 12 -7.74 -7.48 4.31
CA LEU A 12 -8.48 -6.47 3.55
C LEU A 12 -7.65 -5.21 3.31
N THR A 13 -6.73 -4.86 4.22
CA THR A 13 -6.02 -3.59 4.17
C THR A 13 -4.62 -3.68 3.57
N ALA A 14 -3.95 -4.84 3.54
CA ALA A 14 -2.63 -5.01 2.91
C ALA A 14 -2.70 -5.16 1.37
N PHE A 15 -3.78 -5.79 0.91
CA PHE A 15 -4.08 -6.02 -0.51
C PHE A 15 -4.08 -4.77 -1.44
N PRO A 16 -4.65 -3.62 -1.04
CA PRO A 16 -4.80 -2.46 -1.91
C PRO A 16 -3.47 -1.86 -2.38
N VAL A 17 -2.46 -1.75 -1.51
CA VAL A 17 -1.17 -1.11 -1.88
C VAL A 17 -0.39 -1.99 -2.85
N PHE A 18 -0.45 -3.31 -2.65
CA PHE A 18 0.14 -4.27 -3.57
C PHE A 18 -0.44 -4.14 -4.99
N SER A 19 -1.76 -3.97 -5.12
CA SER A 19 -2.40 -3.78 -6.43
C SER A 19 -1.84 -2.56 -7.18
N GLN A 20 -1.54 -1.47 -6.46
CA GLN A 20 -0.96 -0.27 -7.06
C GLN A 20 0.52 -0.46 -7.45
N ILE A 21 1.30 -1.19 -6.64
CA ILE A 21 2.68 -1.54 -6.98
C ILE A 21 2.71 -2.33 -8.30
N GLN A 22 1.76 -3.26 -8.48
CA GLN A 22 1.60 -4.02 -9.72
C GLN A 22 1.19 -3.13 -10.89
N GLU A 23 0.23 -2.22 -10.70
CA GLU A 23 -0.20 -1.28 -11.74
C GLU A 23 0.98 -0.43 -12.24
N ASN A 24 1.75 0.14 -11.31
CA ASN A 24 2.95 0.91 -11.65
C ASN A 24 3.99 0.07 -12.40
N TYR A 25 4.15 -1.21 -12.01
CA TYR A 25 5.07 -2.12 -12.66
C TYR A 25 4.62 -2.49 -14.07
N ALA A 26 3.33 -2.73 -14.29
CA ALA A 26 2.76 -3.05 -15.59
C ALA A 26 2.88 -1.86 -16.55
N LEU A 27 2.55 -0.66 -16.05
CA LEU A 27 2.59 0.56 -16.86
C LEU A 27 4.00 1.16 -17.02
N LYS A 28 4.99 0.67 -16.27
CA LYS A 28 6.32 1.28 -16.11
C LYS A 28 6.23 2.80 -15.88
N SER A 29 5.21 3.22 -15.15
CA SER A 29 4.84 4.62 -14.93
C SER A 29 4.17 4.76 -13.57
N THR A 30 4.35 5.92 -12.93
CA THR A 30 3.68 6.27 -11.66
C THR A 30 2.78 7.49 -11.82
N GLU A 31 2.40 7.81 -13.05
CA GLU A 31 1.62 9.01 -13.35
C GLU A 31 0.23 8.99 -12.70
N GLY A 32 -0.35 7.82 -12.42
CA GLY A 32 -1.66 7.73 -11.78
C GLY A 32 -1.70 8.11 -10.30
N LEU A 33 -0.64 7.83 -9.53
CA LEU A 33 -0.61 8.05 -8.09
C LEU A 33 0.19 9.31 -7.71
N SER A 34 -0.34 10.14 -6.81
CA SER A 34 0.32 11.37 -6.38
C SER A 34 1.48 11.09 -5.43
N ILE A 35 2.66 11.66 -5.71
CA ILE A 35 3.81 11.52 -4.81
C ILE A 35 3.54 12.16 -3.44
N TRP A 36 2.84 13.29 -3.40
CA TRP A 36 2.45 13.94 -2.15
C TRP A 36 1.50 13.10 -1.30
N PHE A 37 0.62 12.35 -1.96
CA PHE A 37 -0.25 11.40 -1.26
C PHE A 37 0.57 10.31 -0.57
N ILE A 38 1.57 9.75 -1.27
CA ILE A 38 2.46 8.71 -0.72
C ILE A 38 3.35 9.27 0.41
N LEU A 39 3.94 10.45 0.24
CA LEU A 39 4.81 11.04 1.26
C LEU A 39 4.07 11.35 2.57
N ILE A 40 2.83 11.84 2.47
CA ILE A 40 1.99 12.11 3.65
C ILE A 40 1.57 10.78 4.30
N TRP A 41 1.27 9.75 3.51
CA TRP A 41 0.99 8.41 4.01
C TRP A 41 2.18 7.80 4.77
N LEU A 42 3.38 7.88 4.21
CA LEU A 42 4.59 7.40 4.89
C LEU A 42 4.78 8.11 6.24
N GLY A 43 4.52 9.41 6.30
CA GLY A 43 4.54 10.17 7.56
C GLY A 43 3.51 9.65 8.57
N GLY A 44 2.28 9.42 8.13
CA GLY A 44 1.21 8.85 8.97
C GLY A 44 1.54 7.45 9.48
N ASP A 45 2.04 6.57 8.61
CA ASP A 45 2.40 5.20 8.95
C ASP A 45 3.63 5.12 9.86
N ALA A 46 4.61 6.01 9.67
CA ALA A 46 5.74 6.15 10.58
C ALA A 46 5.30 6.57 12.00
N PHE A 47 4.38 7.53 12.12
CA PHE A 47 3.82 7.91 13.42
C PHE A 47 2.97 6.79 14.05
N ASN A 48 2.20 6.06 13.24
CA ASN A 48 1.44 4.91 13.72
C ASN A 48 2.34 3.77 14.21
N LEU A 49 3.45 3.51 13.50
CA LEU A 49 4.46 2.53 13.93
C LEU A 49 5.13 2.96 15.23
N LEU A 50 5.60 4.22 15.31
CA LEU A 50 6.28 4.74 16.50
C LEU A 50 5.33 4.76 17.71
N GLY A 51 4.10 5.23 17.54
CA GLY A 51 3.07 5.21 18.58
C GLY A 51 2.76 3.80 19.06
N GLY A 52 2.65 2.83 18.14
CA GLY A 52 2.44 1.43 18.47
C GLY A 52 3.59 0.82 19.28
N LEU A 53 4.84 1.09 18.89
CA LEU A 53 6.03 0.65 19.60
C LEU A 53 6.13 1.24 21.00
N LEU A 54 5.87 2.55 21.15
CA LEU A 54 5.92 3.24 22.44
C LEU A 54 4.81 2.79 23.39
N GLN A 55 3.63 2.48 22.86
CA GLN A 55 2.46 2.11 23.65
C GLN A 55 2.39 0.60 23.96
N GLY A 56 3.25 -0.22 23.35
CA GLY A 56 3.29 -1.66 23.55
C GLY A 56 2.01 -2.36 23.09
N VAL A 57 1.38 -1.85 22.02
CA VAL A 57 0.16 -2.44 21.45
C VAL A 57 0.43 -3.82 20.86
N LEU A 58 -0.63 -4.56 20.51
CA LEU A 58 -0.49 -5.89 19.90
C LEU A 58 0.52 -5.86 18.73
N LEU A 59 1.42 -6.84 18.73
CA LEU A 59 2.46 -6.97 17.71
C LEU A 59 1.92 -7.00 16.28
N THR A 60 0.70 -7.50 16.08
CA THR A 60 0.03 -7.50 14.78
C THR A 60 -0.17 -6.10 14.21
N MET A 61 -0.46 -5.10 15.05
CA MET A 61 -0.62 -3.71 14.60
C MET A 61 0.73 -3.06 14.27
N ILE A 62 1.77 -3.40 15.03
CA ILE A 62 3.15 -2.95 14.77
C ILE A 62 3.64 -3.53 13.45
N ASN A 63 3.44 -4.83 13.21
CA ASN A 63 3.81 -5.48 11.96
C ASN A 63 3.07 -4.90 10.74
N LEU A 64 1.79 -4.54 10.91
CA LEU A 64 1.00 -3.94 9.84
C LEU A 64 1.48 -2.52 9.50
N ALA A 65 1.76 -1.68 10.51
CA ALA A 65 2.33 -0.35 10.29
C ALA A 65 3.71 -0.43 9.62
N LEU A 66 4.55 -1.39 10.03
CA LEU A 66 5.83 -1.65 9.38
C LEU A 66 5.66 -2.07 7.91
N TYR A 67 4.70 -2.95 7.62
CA TYR A 67 4.38 -3.36 6.26
C TYR A 67 4.01 -2.17 5.36
N TYR A 68 3.16 -1.26 5.84
CA TYR A 68 2.80 -0.07 5.05
C TYR A 68 3.98 0.86 4.80
N CYS A 69 4.79 1.14 5.83
CA CYS A 69 6.03 1.90 5.66
C CYS A 69 6.92 1.31 4.56
N ILE A 70 7.07 -0.01 4.52
CA ILE A 70 7.86 -0.68 3.47
C ILE A 70 7.20 -0.49 2.09
N CYS A 71 5.87 -0.66 1.99
CA CYS A 71 5.17 -0.50 0.72
C CYS A 71 5.25 0.94 0.20
N ASP A 72 5.14 1.94 1.07
CA ASP A 72 5.30 3.35 0.71
C ASP A 72 6.71 3.64 0.19
N LEU A 73 7.73 3.08 0.83
CA LEU A 73 9.11 3.18 0.34
C LEU A 73 9.27 2.54 -1.04
N VAL A 74 8.62 1.40 -1.29
CA VAL A 74 8.61 0.76 -2.62
C VAL A 74 7.92 1.64 -3.66
N LEU A 75 6.78 2.25 -3.33
CA LEU A 75 6.08 3.17 -4.23
C LEU A 75 6.89 4.43 -4.53
N ILE A 76 7.57 5.00 -3.52
CA ILE A 76 8.50 6.13 -3.70
C ILE A 76 9.66 5.72 -4.60
N TRP A 77 10.20 4.51 -4.40
CA TRP A 77 11.26 3.97 -5.26
C TRP A 77 10.76 3.78 -6.71
N GLN A 78 9.56 3.24 -6.94
CA GLN A 78 8.98 3.12 -8.28
C GLN A 78 8.79 4.49 -8.93
N TRP A 79 8.35 5.50 -8.17
CA TRP A 79 8.22 6.88 -8.66
C TRP A 79 9.56 7.42 -9.14
N TRP A 80 10.62 7.25 -8.34
CA TRP A 80 11.97 7.66 -8.71
C TRP A 80 12.52 6.86 -9.90
N TYR A 81 12.39 5.54 -9.88
CA TYR A 81 12.95 4.64 -10.89
C TYR A 81 12.27 4.83 -12.25
N TYR A 82 10.94 4.78 -12.31
CA TYR A 82 10.22 4.98 -13.56
C TYR A 82 10.32 6.43 -14.05
N GLY A 83 10.34 7.42 -13.14
CA GLY A 83 10.56 8.81 -13.54
C GLY A 83 11.96 9.09 -14.12
N LYS A 84 12.98 8.31 -13.73
CA LYS A 84 14.35 8.47 -14.21
C LYS A 84 14.68 7.67 -15.47
N TYR A 85 14.11 6.47 -15.60
CA TYR A 85 14.51 5.52 -16.64
C TYR A 85 13.44 5.26 -17.70
N TYR A 86 12.22 5.74 -17.52
CA TYR A 86 11.11 5.53 -18.44
C TYR A 86 10.40 6.84 -18.77
N LYS A 87 9.86 6.92 -19.99
CA LYS A 87 8.96 7.99 -20.42
C LYS A 87 7.83 7.36 -21.23
N ASP A 88 6.59 7.64 -20.85
CA ASP A 88 5.39 7.08 -21.48
C ASP A 88 5.39 5.53 -21.53
N GLY A 89 5.97 4.90 -20.50
CA GLY A 89 6.08 3.43 -20.38
C GLY A 89 7.24 2.80 -21.16
N GLN A 90 7.98 3.59 -21.95
CA GLN A 90 9.13 3.12 -22.72
C GLN A 90 10.45 3.44 -22.01
N PRO A 91 11.47 2.56 -22.06
CA PRO A 91 12.78 2.86 -21.49
C PRO A 91 13.41 4.04 -22.23
N LEU A 92 13.94 5.00 -21.48
CA LEU A 92 14.74 6.08 -22.03
C LEU A 92 16.02 5.47 -22.59
N VAL A 93 16.09 5.34 -23.92
CA VAL A 93 17.30 4.94 -24.61
C VAL A 93 18.36 5.99 -24.28
N GLN A 94 19.38 5.57 -23.55
CA GLN A 94 20.56 6.39 -23.31
C GLN A 94 21.31 6.42 -24.65
N GLU A 95 21.01 7.42 -25.50
CA GLU A 95 21.92 7.79 -26.57
C GLU A 95 23.23 8.21 -25.91
N ASN A 96 24.17 7.28 -25.79
CA ASN A 96 25.56 7.65 -25.70
C ASN A 96 25.82 8.49 -26.96
N SER A 97 25.97 9.80 -26.79
CA SER A 97 26.42 10.72 -27.82
C SER A 97 27.88 10.39 -28.15
N GLU A 98 28.12 9.25 -28.80
CA GLU A 98 29.28 9.05 -29.63
C GLU A 98 28.84 9.39 -31.06
N ALA A 99 29.41 10.48 -31.58
CA ALA A 99 29.11 11.00 -32.90
C ALA A 99 29.07 9.88 -33.94
N VAL A 100 27.91 9.66 -34.56
CA VAL A 100 27.74 8.76 -35.69
C VAL A 100 28.65 9.26 -36.81
N THR A 101 29.81 8.63 -36.95
CA THR A 101 30.73 8.84 -38.08
C THR A 101 30.48 7.72 -39.09
N GLU A 102 30.59 8.00 -40.39
CA GLU A 102 30.33 7.09 -41.53
C GLU A 102 31.11 5.76 -41.52
N SER A 103 32.03 5.59 -40.57
CA SER A 103 32.76 4.35 -40.31
C SER A 103 32.08 3.40 -39.33
N THR A 104 30.80 3.62 -38.99
CA THR A 104 30.02 2.70 -38.16
C THR A 104 29.57 1.47 -38.96
N PRO A 105 29.92 0.23 -38.56
CA PRO A 105 29.58 -0.97 -39.31
C PRO A 105 28.06 -1.20 -39.29
N LEU A 106 27.46 -1.42 -40.48
CA LEU A 106 26.02 -1.63 -40.69
C LEU A 106 25.46 -2.90 -40.01
N VAL A 107 26.33 -3.72 -39.44
CA VAL A 107 25.97 -4.85 -38.58
C VAL A 107 26.80 -4.72 -37.31
N SER A 108 26.25 -4.05 -36.30
CA SER A 108 26.74 -4.25 -34.94
C SER A 108 26.37 -5.67 -34.55
N ASN A 109 27.33 -6.57 -34.55
CA ASN A 109 27.19 -7.84 -33.85
C ASN A 109 27.09 -7.46 -32.37
N GLN A 110 25.85 -7.26 -31.89
CA GLN A 110 25.56 -7.00 -30.49
C GLN A 110 25.80 -8.30 -29.72
N THR A 111 27.08 -8.63 -29.51
CA THR A 111 27.47 -9.48 -28.38
C THR A 111 27.24 -8.65 -27.12
N SER A 112 25.96 -8.65 -26.75
CA SER A 112 25.34 -8.35 -25.47
C SER A 112 26.36 -8.41 -24.33
N SER A 113 26.95 -7.26 -24.02
CA SER A 113 27.88 -7.11 -22.87
C SER A 113 27.16 -6.55 -21.64
N VAL A 114 25.85 -6.80 -21.55
CA VAL A 114 25.02 -6.61 -20.34
C VAL A 114 24.29 -7.92 -20.04
N TYR A 115 25.03 -9.03 -19.98
CA TYR A 115 24.47 -10.38 -19.81
C TYR A 115 24.92 -11.05 -18.50
N ILE A 116 25.32 -10.29 -17.48
CA ILE A 116 25.75 -10.85 -16.20
C ILE A 116 25.18 -10.08 -15.00
N ILE A 117 23.89 -9.72 -14.99
CA ILE A 117 23.15 -9.53 -13.71
C ILE A 117 21.70 -10.10 -13.76
N SER A 118 21.13 -10.47 -14.92
CA SER A 118 19.67 -10.71 -15.03
C SER A 118 19.17 -12.06 -15.55
N HIS A 119 19.99 -13.11 -15.70
CA HIS A 119 19.53 -14.34 -16.39
C HIS A 119 18.77 -15.40 -15.58
N ILE A 120 18.46 -15.14 -14.31
CA ILE A 120 17.75 -16.14 -13.47
C ILE A 120 16.24 -15.84 -13.27
N PRO A 121 15.71 -14.60 -13.32
CA PRO A 121 14.26 -14.40 -13.27
C PRO A 121 13.54 -14.26 -14.63
N VAL A 122 14.23 -13.95 -15.74
CA VAL A 122 13.55 -13.59 -17.00
C VAL A 122 12.81 -14.76 -17.64
N ARG A 123 13.42 -15.95 -17.72
CA ARG A 123 12.77 -17.13 -18.36
C ARG A 123 11.57 -17.67 -17.58
N LEU A 124 11.58 -17.50 -16.26
CA LEU A 124 10.45 -17.90 -15.43
C LEU A 124 9.33 -16.88 -15.57
N ALA A 125 9.66 -15.58 -15.57
CA ALA A 125 8.71 -14.50 -15.81
C ALA A 125 8.04 -14.62 -17.19
N GLU A 126 8.81 -14.87 -18.26
CA GLU A 126 8.27 -15.10 -19.62
C GLU A 126 7.29 -16.28 -19.65
N LYS A 127 7.65 -17.42 -19.04
CA LYS A 127 6.75 -18.58 -18.94
C LYS A 127 5.48 -18.29 -18.12
N PHE A 128 5.59 -17.44 -17.10
CA PHE A 128 4.44 -17.01 -16.31
C PHE A 128 3.55 -16.06 -17.11
N GLU A 129 4.12 -15.13 -17.88
CA GLU A 129 3.36 -14.24 -18.77
C GLU A 129 2.64 -15.03 -19.87
N ASP A 130 3.31 -15.97 -20.55
CA ASP A 130 2.68 -16.86 -21.53
C ASP A 130 1.49 -17.66 -20.95
N LEU A 131 1.60 -18.08 -19.69
CA LEU A 131 0.52 -18.80 -19.00
C LEU A 131 -0.64 -17.86 -18.60
N LEU A 132 -0.32 -16.60 -18.29
CA LEU A 132 -1.30 -15.59 -17.90
C LEU A 132 -2.08 -15.05 -19.10
N ASP A 133 -1.48 -15.01 -20.30
CA ASP A 133 -2.14 -14.61 -21.55
C ASP A 133 -3.27 -15.55 -21.97
N TYR A 134 -3.22 -16.83 -21.55
CA TYR A 134 -4.28 -17.79 -21.81
C TYR A 134 -5.51 -17.60 -20.90
N LEU A 135 -5.38 -16.79 -19.85
CA LEU A 135 -6.41 -16.59 -18.84
C LEU A 135 -7.19 -15.29 -19.09
N THR A 136 -8.50 -15.32 -18.86
CA THR A 136 -9.32 -14.11 -18.96
C THR A 136 -8.87 -13.07 -17.91
N PRO A 137 -9.05 -11.76 -18.16
CA PRO A 137 -8.63 -10.70 -17.23
C PRO A 137 -9.17 -10.89 -15.81
N HIS A 138 -10.38 -11.45 -15.69
CA HIS A 138 -11.00 -11.78 -14.40
C HIS A 138 -10.32 -12.96 -13.68
N GLN A 139 -9.85 -13.97 -14.42
CA GLN A 139 -9.10 -15.11 -13.87
C GLN A 139 -7.70 -14.68 -13.41
N VAL A 140 -7.01 -13.84 -14.19
CA VAL A 140 -5.72 -13.28 -13.80
C VAL A 140 -5.85 -12.44 -12.54
N ALA A 141 -6.87 -11.57 -12.47
CA ALA A 141 -7.17 -10.81 -11.26
C ALA A 141 -7.43 -11.74 -10.07
N PHE A 142 -8.31 -12.73 -10.24
CA PHE A 142 -8.63 -13.70 -9.19
C PHE A 142 -7.37 -14.44 -8.67
N ILE A 143 -6.52 -14.94 -9.57
CA ILE A 143 -5.29 -15.65 -9.19
C ILE A 143 -4.32 -14.72 -8.46
N LYS A 144 -4.09 -13.51 -8.99
CA LYS A 144 -3.27 -12.49 -8.31
C LYS A 144 -3.81 -12.22 -6.91
N TYR A 145 -5.13 -12.11 -6.75
CA TYR A 145 -5.78 -11.83 -5.47
C TYR A 145 -5.67 -13.00 -4.48
N VAL A 146 -5.88 -14.23 -4.94
CA VAL A 146 -5.74 -15.44 -4.12
C VAL A 146 -4.29 -15.62 -3.67
N PHE A 147 -3.32 -15.50 -4.58
CA PHE A 147 -1.91 -15.69 -4.25
C PHE A 147 -1.40 -14.65 -3.25
N THR A 148 -1.71 -13.36 -3.46
CA THR A 148 -1.36 -12.30 -2.50
C THR A 148 -2.01 -12.54 -1.14
N THR A 149 -3.26 -13.00 -1.11
CA THR A 149 -3.96 -13.35 0.14
C THR A 149 -3.22 -14.47 0.88
N LEU A 150 -2.86 -15.55 0.19
CA LEU A 150 -2.09 -16.64 0.78
C LEU A 150 -0.72 -16.19 1.29
N PHE A 151 -0.01 -15.34 0.53
CA PHE A 151 1.28 -14.79 0.95
C PHE A 151 1.16 -13.98 2.25
N VAL A 152 0.18 -13.08 2.36
CA VAL A 152 -0.03 -12.28 3.58
C VAL A 152 -0.39 -13.17 4.78
N ILE A 153 -1.19 -14.22 4.59
CA ILE A 153 -1.48 -15.21 5.64
C ILE A 153 -0.19 -15.89 6.10
N ILE A 154 0.62 -16.39 5.16
CA ILE A 154 1.87 -17.09 5.48
C ILE A 154 2.83 -16.16 6.22
N VAL A 155 3.04 -14.94 5.73
CA VAL A 155 3.90 -13.94 6.39
C VAL A 155 3.38 -13.59 7.79
N GLY A 156 2.06 -13.40 7.95
CA GLY A 156 1.45 -13.12 9.24
C GLY A 156 1.63 -14.27 10.24
N VAL A 157 1.49 -15.52 9.78
CA VAL A 157 1.72 -16.73 10.58
C VAL A 157 3.20 -16.88 10.94
N VAL A 158 4.12 -16.69 9.99
CA VAL A 158 5.57 -16.75 10.23
C VAL A 158 5.99 -15.65 11.22
N ALA A 159 5.50 -14.43 11.08
CA ALA A 159 5.79 -13.34 11.99
C ALA A 159 5.27 -13.62 13.41
N TYR A 160 4.10 -14.27 13.54
CA TYR A 160 3.57 -14.71 14.82
C TYR A 160 4.48 -15.74 15.52
N PHE A 161 4.93 -16.76 14.79
CA PHE A 161 5.83 -17.78 15.35
C PHE A 161 7.24 -17.24 15.61
N ALA A 162 7.74 -16.35 14.75
CA ALA A 162 9.02 -15.67 14.96
C ALA A 162 8.95 -14.79 16.21
N ALA A 163 7.85 -14.07 16.41
CA ALA A 163 7.62 -13.28 17.62
C ALA A 163 7.66 -14.15 18.87
N ASP A 164 6.98 -15.29 18.88
CA ASP A 164 6.98 -16.23 20.00
C ASP A 164 8.40 -16.71 20.34
N THR A 165 9.25 -16.86 19.32
CA THR A 165 10.67 -17.25 19.46
C THR A 165 11.58 -16.13 20.01
N TYR A 166 11.29 -14.85 19.74
CA TYR A 166 12.02 -13.70 20.31
C TYR A 166 11.48 -13.27 21.70
N THR A 167 10.25 -13.65 22.03
CA THR A 167 9.53 -13.22 23.25
C THR A 167 9.99 -13.96 24.50
N THR A 168 10.72 -15.07 24.36
CA THR A 168 11.19 -15.92 25.48
C THR A 168 12.23 -15.26 26.39
N SER A 169 12.91 -14.19 25.97
CA SER A 169 13.98 -13.56 26.77
C SER A 169 13.59 -12.26 27.49
N ILE A 170 12.46 -11.60 27.16
CA ILE A 170 12.11 -10.29 27.77
C ILE A 170 10.67 -10.21 28.33
N SER A 171 9.73 -11.10 27.94
CA SER A 171 8.31 -10.71 28.02
C SER A 171 7.45 -11.33 29.11
N ALA A 172 7.73 -12.50 29.70
CA ALA A 172 6.77 -13.08 30.66
C ALA A 172 6.59 -12.20 31.92
N ALA A 173 7.68 -11.72 32.52
CA ALA A 173 7.63 -10.86 33.71
C ALA A 173 7.15 -9.44 33.40
N LYS A 174 7.53 -8.89 32.23
CA LYS A 174 7.15 -7.53 31.82
C LYS A 174 5.68 -7.48 31.36
N MET A 175 5.20 -8.51 30.67
CA MET A 175 3.80 -8.66 30.26
C MET A 175 2.87 -8.85 31.46
N LEU A 176 3.26 -9.68 32.44
CA LEU A 176 2.51 -9.85 33.70
C LEU A 176 2.46 -8.56 34.53
N TRP A 177 3.55 -7.77 34.56
CA TRP A 177 3.56 -6.47 35.24
C TRP A 177 2.65 -5.44 34.55
N THR A 178 2.67 -5.37 33.20
CA THR A 178 1.81 -4.47 32.43
C THR A 178 0.33 -4.85 32.48
N PHE A 179 -0.01 -6.14 32.46
CA PHE A 179 -1.39 -6.61 32.64
C PHE A 179 -1.93 -6.31 34.03
N LYS A 180 -1.12 -6.54 35.07
CA LYS A 180 -1.51 -6.30 36.47
C LYS A 180 -1.74 -4.82 36.78
N ASN A 181 -1.03 -3.92 36.10
CA ASN A 181 -1.19 -2.47 36.27
C ASN A 181 -2.30 -1.87 35.37
N SER A 182 -2.75 -2.58 34.33
CA SER A 182 -3.83 -2.13 33.44
C SER A 182 -5.23 -2.32 34.03
N THR A 183 -5.39 -3.20 35.03
CA THR A 183 -6.68 -3.44 35.71
C THR A 183 -6.98 -2.48 36.87
N GLN A 184 -6.06 -1.55 37.20
CA GLN A 184 -6.25 -0.55 38.25
C GLN A 184 -6.36 0.90 37.75
N GLN A 185 -6.47 1.14 36.44
CA GLN A 185 -6.58 2.50 35.92
C GLN A 185 -8.01 3.04 36.08
N VAL A 186 -8.14 4.01 36.99
CA VAL A 186 -9.22 5.02 36.97
C VAL A 186 -9.19 5.72 35.61
N TRP A 187 -10.34 6.09 35.05
CA TRP A 187 -10.45 6.79 33.76
C TRP A 187 -9.51 8.00 33.69
N HIS A 188 -8.36 7.84 33.02
CA HIS A 188 -7.42 8.92 32.73
C HIS A 188 -7.15 8.93 31.23
N LEU A 189 -7.70 9.93 30.54
CA LEU A 189 -7.49 10.14 29.12
C LEU A 189 -5.99 10.32 28.84
N ARG A 190 -5.41 9.41 28.07
CA ARG A 190 -4.00 9.44 27.65
C ARG A 190 -3.79 10.47 26.55
N TRP A 191 -3.48 11.70 26.94
CA TRP A 191 -3.29 12.83 26.02
C TRP A 191 -2.19 12.61 24.97
N ASP A 192 -1.14 11.85 25.33
CA ASP A 192 -0.06 11.43 24.44
C ASP A 192 -0.58 10.57 23.27
N ALA A 193 -1.41 9.57 23.57
CA ALA A 193 -2.02 8.72 22.56
C ALA A 193 -3.08 9.46 21.72
N GLN A 194 -3.86 10.34 22.37
CA GLN A 194 -4.86 11.16 21.67
C GLN A 194 -4.20 12.10 20.67
N LEU A 195 -3.13 12.80 21.06
CA LEU A 195 -2.42 13.73 20.17
C LEU A 195 -1.89 13.02 18.92
N LEU A 196 -1.24 11.86 19.08
CA LEU A 196 -0.71 11.08 17.96
C LEU A 196 -1.84 10.55 17.06
N GLY A 197 -2.96 10.10 17.63
CA GLY A 197 -4.12 9.66 16.86
C GLY A 197 -4.77 10.79 16.05
N TRP A 198 -4.87 11.99 16.62
CA TRP A 198 -5.40 13.15 15.89
C TRP A 198 -4.44 13.62 14.79
N LEU A 199 -3.13 13.60 15.03
CA LEU A 199 -2.13 13.90 14.00
C LEU A 199 -2.20 12.91 12.84
N SER A 200 -2.28 11.61 13.11
CA SER A 200 -2.40 10.60 12.06
C SER A 200 -3.71 10.73 11.28
N ALA A 201 -4.83 10.99 11.96
CA ALA A 201 -6.11 11.29 11.31
C ALA A 201 -5.97 12.48 10.34
N VAL A 202 -5.40 13.60 10.79
CA VAL A 202 -5.18 14.79 9.95
C VAL A 202 -4.30 14.45 8.73
N LEU A 203 -3.22 13.69 8.90
CA LEU A 203 -2.36 13.30 7.80
C LEU A 203 -3.10 12.41 6.78
N TYR A 204 -3.86 11.41 7.23
CA TYR A 204 -4.64 10.55 6.34
C TYR A 204 -5.73 11.30 5.57
N LEU A 205 -6.44 12.23 6.22
CA LEU A 205 -7.39 13.09 5.52
C LEU A 205 -6.68 14.01 4.51
N THR A 206 -5.57 14.61 4.92
CA THR A 206 -4.83 15.55 4.08
C THR A 206 -4.22 14.86 2.86
N SER A 207 -3.77 13.61 2.97
CA SER A 207 -3.16 12.88 1.85
C SER A 207 -4.11 12.76 0.67
N ARG A 208 -5.41 12.61 0.91
CA ARG A 208 -6.45 12.50 -0.12
C ARG A 208 -6.58 13.74 -0.99
N ILE A 209 -6.30 14.92 -0.46
CA ILE A 209 -6.47 16.19 -1.16
C ILE A 209 -5.57 16.26 -2.40
N PRO A 210 -4.23 16.06 -2.31
CA PRO A 210 -3.36 15.94 -3.47
C PRO A 210 -3.83 14.94 -4.52
N GLN A 211 -4.32 13.77 -4.11
CA GLN A 211 -4.79 12.75 -5.05
C GLN A 211 -6.05 13.20 -5.79
N ILE A 212 -7.03 13.77 -5.09
CA ILE A 212 -8.27 14.29 -5.68
C ILE A 212 -7.95 15.37 -6.72
N PHE A 213 -6.96 16.24 -6.46
CA PHE A 213 -6.51 17.23 -7.45
C PHE A 213 -5.81 16.56 -8.63
N LYS A 214 -4.86 15.65 -8.38
CA LYS A 214 -4.14 14.94 -9.44
C LYS A 214 -5.08 14.21 -10.38
N ASN A 215 -6.11 13.54 -9.85
CA ASN A 215 -7.14 12.86 -10.62
C ASN A 215 -7.90 13.75 -11.61
N ARG A 216 -8.02 15.07 -11.35
CA ARG A 216 -8.66 15.99 -12.30
C ARG A 216 -7.84 16.15 -13.57
N HIS A 217 -6.52 16.07 -13.45
CA HIS A 217 -5.57 16.18 -14.56
C HIS A 217 -5.35 14.83 -15.24
N THR A 218 -5.08 13.78 -14.46
CA THR A 218 -4.76 12.44 -14.98
C THR A 218 -5.99 11.62 -15.36
N LYS A 219 -7.21 12.09 -15.05
CA LYS A 219 -8.46 11.36 -15.29
C LYS A 219 -8.51 9.99 -14.61
N CYS A 220 -7.74 9.82 -13.53
CA CYS A 220 -7.52 8.55 -12.83
C CYS A 220 -6.82 7.47 -13.68
N ALA A 221 -6.18 7.82 -14.81
CA ALA A 221 -5.38 6.86 -15.57
C ALA A 221 -4.17 6.39 -14.76
N GLY A 222 -3.92 5.08 -14.72
CA GLY A 222 -2.85 4.45 -13.94
C GLY A 222 -3.04 4.47 -12.41
N LEU A 223 -4.23 4.87 -11.93
CA LEU A 223 -4.59 4.79 -10.52
C LEU A 223 -5.34 3.49 -10.25
N SER A 224 -4.88 2.70 -9.28
CA SER A 224 -5.56 1.47 -8.88
C SER A 224 -6.90 1.80 -8.22
N LEU A 225 -8.00 1.36 -8.84
CA LEU A 225 -9.33 1.42 -8.24
C LEU A 225 -9.42 0.58 -6.97
N ALA A 226 -8.72 -0.56 -6.93
CA ALA A 226 -8.72 -1.46 -5.79
C ALA A 226 -8.15 -0.79 -4.53
N LEU A 227 -7.15 0.08 -4.68
CA LEU A 227 -6.58 0.89 -3.58
C LEU A 227 -7.68 1.56 -2.75
N PHE A 228 -8.67 2.15 -3.41
CA PHE A 228 -9.73 2.93 -2.74
C PHE A 228 -10.91 2.07 -2.30
N ILE A 229 -11.30 1.04 -3.05
CA ILE A 229 -12.41 0.15 -2.66
C ILE A 229 -12.06 -0.62 -1.39
N PHE A 230 -10.85 -1.17 -1.30
CA PHE A 230 -10.43 -1.91 -0.11
C PHE A 230 -10.12 -0.98 1.08
N ALA A 231 -9.58 0.22 0.83
CA ALA A 231 -9.43 1.24 1.89
C ALA A 231 -10.79 1.66 2.47
N LEU A 232 -11.81 1.85 1.61
CA LEU A 232 -13.19 2.14 2.03
C LEU A 232 -13.74 1.00 2.91
N ALA A 233 -13.62 -0.24 2.44
CA ALA A 233 -14.12 -1.42 3.16
C ALA A 233 -13.43 -1.59 4.52
N GLY A 234 -12.10 -1.50 4.56
CA GLY A 234 -11.31 -1.64 5.79
C GLY A 234 -11.59 -0.54 6.82
N ASN A 235 -11.76 0.71 6.38
CA ASN A 235 -12.13 1.81 7.27
C ASN A 235 -13.57 1.63 7.81
N ALA A 236 -14.50 1.16 6.97
CA ALA A 236 -15.88 0.93 7.38
C ALA A 236 -15.99 -0.20 8.41
N THR A 237 -15.31 -1.33 8.17
CA THR A 237 -15.27 -2.45 9.12
C THR A 237 -14.57 -2.06 10.43
N TYR A 238 -13.54 -1.22 10.36
CA TYR A 238 -12.85 -0.74 11.55
C TYR A 238 -13.75 0.15 12.42
N VAL A 239 -14.42 1.14 11.86
CA VAL A 239 -15.40 1.96 12.60
C VAL A 239 -16.51 1.08 13.17
N LEU A 240 -17.07 0.17 12.37
CA LEU A 240 -18.09 -0.75 12.83
C LEU A 240 -17.61 -1.62 14.01
N SER A 241 -16.35 -2.07 14.00
CA SER A 241 -15.79 -2.87 15.10
C SER A 241 -15.72 -2.12 16.43
N ILE A 242 -15.46 -0.80 16.39
CA ILE A 242 -15.44 0.06 17.58
C ILE A 242 -16.87 0.22 18.10
N LEU A 243 -17.80 0.56 17.20
CA LEU A 243 -19.22 0.79 17.51
C LEU A 243 -19.91 -0.47 18.05
N LEU A 244 -19.61 -1.65 17.53
CA LEU A 244 -20.16 -2.92 18.01
C LEU A 244 -19.59 -3.36 19.36
N LYS A 245 -18.43 -2.84 19.77
CA LYS A 245 -17.78 -3.22 21.02
C LYS A 245 -18.40 -2.50 22.22
N ASP A 246 -18.53 -1.19 22.15
CA ASP A 246 -19.17 -0.37 23.18
C ASP A 246 -19.58 0.99 22.60
N MET A 247 -20.78 1.47 22.97
CA MET A 247 -21.33 2.78 22.57
C MET A 247 -21.33 3.78 23.74
N SER A 248 -20.69 3.46 24.85
CA SER A 248 -20.54 4.36 25.97
C SER A 248 -19.72 5.59 25.58
N TRP A 249 -20.17 6.78 26.01
CA TRP A 249 -19.52 8.05 25.69
C TRP A 249 -18.02 8.07 26.03
N PRO A 250 -17.58 7.58 27.20
CA PRO A 250 -16.15 7.55 27.54
C PRO A 250 -15.32 6.71 26.56
N TYR A 251 -15.83 5.54 26.15
CA TYR A 251 -15.16 4.67 25.18
C TYR A 251 -15.12 5.29 23.77
N LEU A 252 -16.21 5.95 23.35
CA LEU A 252 -16.25 6.64 22.06
C LEU A 252 -15.30 7.83 22.01
N VAL A 253 -15.19 8.61 23.09
CA VAL A 253 -14.23 9.73 23.19
C VAL A 253 -12.79 9.20 23.11
N GLU A 254 -12.50 8.08 23.78
CA GLU A 254 -11.18 7.46 23.67
C GLU A 254 -10.85 7.02 22.25
N ASN A 255 -11.83 6.57 21.45
CA ASN A 255 -11.61 6.13 20.07
C ASN A 255 -11.90 7.22 19.03
N MET A 256 -12.13 8.45 19.45
CA MET A 256 -12.71 9.49 18.59
C MET A 256 -11.80 9.88 17.42
N SER A 257 -10.49 9.98 17.62
CA SER A 257 -9.53 10.31 16.55
C SER A 257 -9.52 9.23 15.45
N TRP A 258 -9.57 7.95 15.83
CA TRP A 258 -9.67 6.82 14.92
C TRP A 258 -11.00 6.80 14.15
N ILE A 259 -12.12 7.02 14.83
CA ILE A 259 -13.44 7.09 14.18
C ILE A 259 -13.46 8.25 13.17
N MET A 260 -13.03 9.44 13.59
CA MET A 260 -13.02 10.63 12.74
C MET A 260 -12.07 10.48 11.55
N GLY A 261 -10.88 9.93 11.77
CA GLY A 261 -9.92 9.62 10.71
C GLY A 261 -10.49 8.68 9.66
N SER A 262 -11.09 7.57 10.09
CA SER A 262 -11.68 6.57 9.18
C SER A 262 -12.92 7.09 8.47
N VAL A 263 -13.86 7.73 9.17
CA VAL A 263 -15.07 8.32 8.55
C VAL A 263 -14.70 9.42 7.56
N GLY A 264 -13.75 10.28 7.91
CA GLY A 264 -13.23 11.31 7.00
C GLY A 264 -12.58 10.72 5.75
N THR A 265 -11.78 9.67 5.92
CA THR A 265 -11.15 8.95 4.80
C THR A 265 -12.18 8.30 3.89
N ILE A 266 -13.20 7.63 4.46
CA ILE A 266 -14.34 7.06 3.72
C ILE A 266 -15.02 8.11 2.85
N PHE A 267 -15.32 9.28 3.43
CA PHE A 267 -15.96 10.37 2.69
C PHE A 267 -15.11 10.84 1.51
N LEU A 268 -13.80 11.03 1.70
CA LEU A 268 -12.89 11.46 0.64
C LEU A 268 -12.67 10.35 -0.42
N ASP A 269 -12.68 9.08 -0.01
CA ASP A 269 -12.58 7.94 -0.93
C ASP A 269 -13.82 7.86 -1.84
N PHE A 270 -15.02 8.18 -1.35
CA PHE A 270 -16.20 8.31 -2.21
C PHE A 270 -16.04 9.40 -3.28
N ILE A 271 -15.35 10.51 -2.99
CA ILE A 271 -15.04 11.53 -4.00
C ILE A 271 -14.11 10.97 -5.08
N VAL A 272 -13.09 10.20 -4.69
CA VAL A 272 -12.18 9.54 -5.64
C VAL A 272 -12.93 8.51 -6.48
N LEU A 273 -13.77 7.67 -5.87
CA LEU A 273 -14.62 6.70 -6.59
C LEU A 273 -15.58 7.39 -7.56
N TYR A 274 -16.15 8.53 -7.18
CA TYR A 274 -16.94 9.36 -8.10
C TYR A 274 -16.09 9.86 -9.29
N GLN A 275 -14.84 10.28 -9.07
CA GLN A 275 -13.93 10.65 -10.17
C GLN A 275 -13.65 9.47 -11.11
N PHE A 276 -13.50 8.25 -10.59
CA PHE A 276 -13.37 7.04 -11.41
C PHE A 276 -14.57 6.80 -12.33
N ILE A 277 -15.79 7.06 -11.84
CA ILE A 277 -17.01 6.92 -12.67
C ILE A 277 -17.08 8.07 -13.67
N LYS A 278 -16.92 9.31 -13.21
CA LYS A 278 -17.03 10.53 -14.02
C LYS A 278 -16.04 10.55 -15.18
N TYR A 279 -14.79 10.18 -14.93
CA TYR A 279 -13.72 10.20 -15.93
C TYR A 279 -13.58 8.87 -16.70
N ALA A 280 -14.48 7.91 -16.52
CA ALA A 280 -14.36 6.61 -17.17
C ALA A 280 -14.24 6.66 -18.72
N PRO A 281 -14.93 7.57 -19.44
CA PRO A 281 -14.75 7.69 -20.90
C PRO A 281 -13.35 8.21 -21.28
N GLU A 282 -12.90 9.30 -20.64
CA GLU A 282 -11.59 9.90 -20.91
C GLU A 282 -10.45 9.02 -20.46
N ARG A 283 -10.58 8.39 -19.29
CA ARG A 283 -9.62 7.43 -18.75
C ARG A 283 -9.38 6.30 -19.74
N ARG A 284 -10.45 5.67 -20.24
CA ARG A 284 -10.34 4.59 -21.25
C ARG A 284 -9.65 5.02 -22.53
N ARG A 285 -9.84 6.27 -22.98
CA ARG A 285 -9.13 6.81 -24.16
C ARG A 285 -7.65 7.06 -23.90
N ILE A 286 -7.32 7.52 -22.70
CA ILE A 286 -5.93 7.74 -22.28
C ILE A 286 -5.23 6.38 -22.13
N GLU A 287 -5.86 5.43 -21.43
CA GLU A 287 -5.41 4.05 -21.24
C GLU A 287 -5.23 3.32 -22.59
N SER A 288 -6.15 3.47 -23.55
CA SER A 288 -6.00 2.83 -24.87
C SER A 288 -4.81 3.32 -25.69
N ASN A 289 -4.23 4.47 -25.34
CA ASN A 289 -3.03 5.00 -26.01
C ASN A 289 -1.73 4.48 -25.38
N TYR A 290 -1.80 3.75 -24.25
CA TYR A 290 -0.62 3.10 -23.67
C TYR A 290 -0.44 1.70 -24.29
N PRO A 291 0.80 1.32 -24.67
CA PRO A 291 1.07 0.10 -25.42
C PRO A 291 0.92 -1.23 -24.63
N HIS A 292 0.45 -1.22 -23.38
CA HIS A 292 0.55 -2.37 -22.46
C HIS A 292 -0.78 -2.84 -21.84
N HIS A 293 -1.94 -2.49 -22.42
CA HIS A 293 -3.26 -3.01 -21.98
C HIS A 293 -3.70 -4.31 -22.69
N LEU A 294 -2.73 -5.13 -23.11
CA LEU A 294 -2.98 -6.51 -23.54
C LEU A 294 -2.47 -7.44 -22.42
#